data_AF-A0A350JJL4-F1
#
_entry.id   AF-A0A350JJL4-F1
#
_cell.length_a   1.000
_cell.length_b   1.000
_cell.length_c   1.000
_cell.angle_alpha   90.00
_cell.angle_beta   90.00
_cell.angle_gamma   90.00
#
_symmetry.space_group_name_H-M   'P 1'
#
loop_
_entity.id
_entity.type
_entity.pdbx_description
1 polymer ?
#
loop_
_entity_poly.entity_id
_entity_poly.type
_entity_poly.pdbx_seq_one_letter_code
_entity_poly.pdbx_strand_id
1 'polypeptide(L)'
;PQGIVHGTTITVLNACRKIGGGAAGRLFVTAGLGGMSGAQPKAGNIAGVVSISAEVNPDAAYKRLEQGWVDEVIEDVDQVIEAARIWVEKRVPHSIAYLGNVVELWERLADSNLEVDLGSDQTSLHNPWAGGYYPVQLSFEEANEMMAEDPAQFKKLVEESLRRHAKAVNSLSARGMYFFDYGNAFLLEASRAGADVMAENGIDFKYPSYVQDILGPMCFDYGFGPFRWVCTSGDGADLEATDTIACSVLEEMRKVSPVEIQQQMADNIQWIKEAGQNKMVVGSQARILYADAEGRMRIAEAFNNAIAEGKIGPVVLGRDHHDVSGTDSPFRETSNIYDGSKFTADMAVQNFVGDGFRGATWISIHNGGGVGWGEVINGGFGMLLDGTPEADRRLKMMLHWDVNNGIARRSWARNEEAVFAIKRAMEQEPNLSVTLPSMVDDEILDKI
;
A
#
# COMPACT_ATOMS: atom_id res chain seq x y z
N PRO A 1 12.27 6.25 0.10
CA PRO A 1 11.07 5.84 0.86
C PRO A 1 9.73 6.50 0.39
N GLN A 2 9.77 7.48 -0.52
CA GLN A 2 8.58 8.11 -1.11
C GLN A 2 7.51 7.14 -1.66
N GLY A 3 7.93 5.96 -2.16
CA GLY A 3 7.03 4.91 -2.67
C GLY A 3 6.02 4.47 -1.62
N ILE A 4 6.52 4.16 -0.43
CA ILE A 4 5.70 3.73 0.70
C ILE A 4 4.88 4.90 1.23
N VAL A 5 5.45 6.11 1.35
CA VAL A 5 4.69 7.29 1.79
C VAL A 5 3.46 7.51 0.92
N HIS A 6 3.62 7.47 -0.41
CA HIS A 6 2.49 7.58 -1.35
C HIS A 6 1.43 6.49 -1.12
N GLY A 7 1.84 5.22 -1.17
CA GLY A 7 0.91 4.10 -0.99
C GLY A 7 0.16 4.16 0.34
N THR A 8 0.83 4.55 1.42
CA THR A 8 0.21 4.73 2.73
C THR A 8 -0.72 5.93 2.77
N THR A 9 -0.37 7.07 2.16
CA THR A 9 -1.29 8.22 2.04
C THR A 9 -2.57 7.82 1.30
N ILE A 10 -2.46 7.12 0.17
CA ILE A 10 -3.63 6.65 -0.60
C ILE A 10 -4.46 5.66 0.24
N THR A 11 -3.81 4.77 0.99
CA THR A 11 -4.51 3.81 1.85
C THR A 11 -5.32 4.52 2.94
N VAL A 12 -4.70 5.45 3.67
CA VAL A 12 -5.36 6.19 4.76
C VAL A 12 -6.50 7.07 4.23
N LEU A 13 -6.30 7.78 3.11
CA LEU A 13 -7.36 8.59 2.48
C LEU A 13 -8.58 7.74 2.11
N ASN A 14 -8.34 6.58 1.49
CA ASN A 14 -9.42 5.67 1.11
C ASN A 14 -10.07 5.01 2.35
N ALA A 15 -9.31 4.68 3.40
CA ALA A 15 -9.85 4.18 4.66
C ALA A 15 -10.79 5.20 5.31
N CYS A 16 -10.40 6.48 5.39
CA CYS A 16 -11.25 7.56 5.87
C CYS A 16 -12.56 7.68 5.07
N ARG A 17 -12.50 7.57 3.74
CA ARG A 17 -13.69 7.60 2.88
C ARG A 17 -14.60 6.41 3.14
N LYS A 18 -14.02 5.23 3.39
CA LYS A 18 -14.78 3.99 3.62
C LYS A 18 -15.58 4.02 4.92
N ILE A 19 -15.02 4.60 5.98
CA ILE A 19 -15.73 4.82 7.26
C ILE A 19 -16.62 6.08 7.25
N GLY A 20 -16.77 6.72 6.09
CA GLY A 20 -17.53 7.94 5.87
C GLY A 20 -16.76 9.22 6.25
N GLY A 21 -16.88 10.27 5.45
CA GLY A 21 -16.31 11.59 5.74
C GLY A 21 -14.86 11.80 5.27
N GLY A 22 -14.19 12.80 5.84
CA GLY A 22 -12.82 13.20 5.50
C GLY A 22 -11.82 12.91 6.62
N ALA A 23 -10.53 13.08 6.32
CA ALA A 23 -9.42 12.76 7.23
C ALA A 23 -9.26 13.72 8.42
N ALA A 24 -9.65 14.99 8.26
CA ALA A 24 -9.42 16.02 9.29
C ALA A 24 -10.12 15.67 10.60
N GLY A 25 -9.33 15.53 11.68
CA GLY A 25 -9.82 15.15 13.01
C GLY A 25 -10.09 13.65 13.19
N ARG A 26 -9.63 12.80 12.26
CA ARG A 26 -9.61 11.34 12.46
C ARG A 26 -8.31 10.93 13.15
N LEU A 27 -8.40 9.92 14.01
CA LEU A 27 -7.27 9.29 14.67
C LEU A 27 -6.91 7.95 13.98
N PHE A 28 -5.65 7.86 13.53
CA PHE A 28 -5.06 6.64 12.97
C PHE A 28 -3.98 6.09 13.90
N VAL A 29 -4.17 4.87 14.39
CA VAL A 29 -3.21 4.20 15.28
C VAL A 29 -2.56 3.01 14.57
N THR A 30 -1.23 2.94 14.63
CA THR A 30 -0.43 1.89 13.99
C THR A 30 0.87 1.63 14.76
N ALA A 31 1.74 0.78 14.23
CA ALA A 31 3.05 0.48 14.80
C ALA A 31 4.14 0.24 13.76
N GLY A 32 5.38 0.36 14.26
CA GLY A 32 6.62 0.25 13.52
C GLY A 32 7.07 1.58 12.92
N LEU A 33 8.33 1.93 13.14
CA LEU A 33 9.03 3.06 12.54
C LEU A 33 10.31 2.64 11.80
N GLY A 34 10.39 1.34 11.47
CA GLY A 34 11.44 0.72 10.67
C GLY A 34 11.47 1.20 9.22
N GLY A 35 12.16 0.48 8.33
CA GLY A 35 12.46 0.93 6.97
C GLY A 35 11.25 1.43 6.17
N MET A 36 10.21 0.59 6.07
CA MET A 36 8.94 0.91 5.38
C MET A 36 7.93 1.58 6.32
N SER A 37 7.72 1.02 7.51
CA SER A 37 6.70 1.48 8.47
C SER A 37 6.96 2.88 9.03
N GLY A 38 8.21 3.35 9.00
CA GLY A 38 8.54 4.74 9.31
C GLY A 38 7.90 5.78 8.38
N ALA A 39 7.36 5.37 7.23
CA ALA A 39 6.61 6.25 6.34
C ALA A 39 5.19 6.58 6.83
N GLN A 40 4.62 5.78 7.74
CA GLN A 40 3.21 5.92 8.16
C GLN A 40 2.90 7.28 8.83
N PRO A 41 3.73 7.79 9.77
CA PRO A 41 3.54 9.13 10.33
C PRO A 41 3.44 10.23 9.27
N LYS A 42 4.42 10.26 8.35
CA LYS A 42 4.47 11.23 7.27
C LYS A 42 3.27 11.11 6.33
N ALA A 43 2.89 9.88 6.00
CA ALA A 43 1.73 9.60 5.18
C ALA A 43 0.41 10.03 5.85
N GLY A 44 0.28 9.84 7.17
CA GLY A 44 -0.85 10.30 7.96
C GLY A 44 -0.96 11.83 7.96
N ASN A 45 0.16 12.53 8.12
CA ASN A 45 0.19 14.00 8.03
C ASN A 45 -0.26 14.50 6.65
N ILE A 46 0.21 13.89 5.56
CA ILE A 46 -0.20 14.24 4.19
C ILE A 46 -1.68 13.89 3.96
N ALA A 47 -2.16 12.76 4.49
CA ALA A 47 -3.56 12.38 4.42
C ALA A 47 -4.48 13.31 5.24
N GLY A 48 -3.93 14.00 6.24
CA GLY A 48 -4.66 14.95 7.09
C GLY A 48 -5.21 14.37 8.39
N VAL A 49 -4.74 13.19 8.81
CA VAL A 49 -5.14 12.55 10.07
C VAL A 49 -4.20 12.91 11.21
N VAL A 50 -4.67 12.73 12.45
CA VAL A 50 -3.78 12.59 13.61
C VAL A 50 -3.33 11.15 13.67
N SER A 51 -2.05 10.89 13.88
CA SER A 51 -1.52 9.54 13.92
C SER A 51 -0.72 9.24 15.19
N ILE A 52 -0.86 8.03 15.72
CA ILE A 52 0.00 7.47 16.75
C ILE A 52 0.70 6.25 16.15
N SER A 53 2.03 6.21 16.21
CA SER A 53 2.85 5.08 15.77
C SER A 53 3.68 4.55 16.93
N ALA A 54 3.38 3.36 17.42
CA ALA A 54 4.17 2.72 18.46
C ALA A 54 5.48 2.13 17.90
N GLU A 55 6.58 2.34 18.60
CA GLU A 55 7.90 1.81 18.27
C GLU A 55 8.67 1.51 19.55
N VAL A 56 9.25 0.32 19.66
CA VAL A 56 10.03 -0.09 20.82
C VAL A 56 11.50 0.30 20.72
N ASN A 57 12.00 0.47 19.49
CA ASN A 57 13.39 0.84 19.23
C ASN A 57 13.57 2.37 19.22
N PRO A 58 14.25 2.96 20.22
CA PRO A 58 14.47 4.40 20.29
C PRO A 58 15.21 4.94 19.06
N ASP A 59 16.18 4.20 18.52
CA ASP A 59 16.95 4.62 17.34
C ASP A 59 16.03 4.81 16.12
N ALA A 60 15.02 3.95 15.97
CA ALA A 60 14.05 4.08 14.89
C ALA A 60 13.16 5.30 15.09
N ALA A 61 12.60 5.50 16.28
CA ALA A 61 11.71 6.61 16.60
C ALA A 61 12.42 7.98 16.44
N TYR A 62 13.58 8.16 17.08
CA TYR A 62 14.32 9.43 16.99
C TYR A 62 14.86 9.71 15.60
N LYS A 63 15.25 8.68 14.84
CA LYS A 63 15.62 8.86 13.42
C LYS A 63 14.47 9.41 12.58
N ARG A 64 13.21 9.04 12.86
CA ARG A 64 12.05 9.59 12.14
C ARG A 64 11.72 11.01 12.58
N LEU A 65 11.93 11.33 13.86
CA LEU A 65 11.85 12.71 14.35
C LEU A 65 12.88 13.60 13.65
N GLU A 66 14.16 13.19 13.60
CA GLU A 66 15.23 13.95 12.93
C GLU A 66 14.97 14.17 11.43
N GLN A 67 14.30 13.22 10.78
CA GLN A 67 13.89 13.34 9.38
C GLN A 67 12.70 14.28 9.16
N GLY A 68 12.03 14.73 10.23
CA GLY A 68 10.77 15.47 10.15
C GLY A 68 9.61 14.62 9.62
N TRP A 69 9.66 13.31 9.90
CA TRP A 69 8.63 12.34 9.49
C TRP A 69 7.63 12.09 10.61
N VAL A 70 8.09 12.21 11.86
CA VAL A 70 7.30 12.26 13.09
C VAL A 70 7.38 13.68 13.64
N ASP A 71 6.30 14.20 14.24
CA ASP A 71 6.27 15.55 14.81
C ASP A 71 6.71 15.56 16.29
N GLU A 72 6.32 14.55 17.07
CA GLU A 72 6.71 14.41 18.47
C GLU A 72 6.93 12.95 18.90
N VAL A 73 7.79 12.73 19.90
CA VAL A 73 8.06 11.42 20.52
C VAL A 73 7.70 11.50 21.99
N ILE A 74 6.90 10.54 22.47
CA ILE A 74 6.42 10.50 23.86
C ILE A 74 6.57 9.06 24.39
N GLU A 75 7.06 8.90 25.62
CA GLU A 75 7.30 7.60 26.27
C GLU A 75 6.15 7.16 27.18
N ASP A 76 5.33 8.09 27.67
CA ASP A 76 4.22 7.79 28.56
C ASP A 76 2.93 7.64 27.75
N VAL A 77 2.30 6.46 27.83
CA VAL A 77 1.10 6.12 27.04
C VAL A 77 -0.10 7.02 27.37
N ASP A 78 -0.23 7.50 28.61
CA ASP A 78 -1.30 8.42 29.00
C ASP A 78 -1.10 9.80 28.36
N GLN A 79 0.15 10.28 28.32
CA GLN A 79 0.51 11.53 27.64
C GLN A 79 0.31 11.43 26.13
N VAL A 80 0.60 10.28 25.51
CA VAL A 80 0.31 10.04 24.08
C VAL A 80 -1.18 10.19 23.79
N ILE A 81 -2.04 9.58 24.61
CA ILE A 81 -3.50 9.63 24.44
C ILE A 81 -4.01 11.07 24.61
N GLU A 82 -3.49 11.81 25.59
CA GLU A 82 -3.89 13.20 25.80
C GLU A 82 -3.42 14.12 24.66
N ALA A 83 -2.18 13.96 24.20
CA ALA A 83 -1.67 14.68 23.04
C ALA A 83 -2.51 14.42 21.79
N ALA A 84 -2.83 13.14 21.52
CA ALA A 84 -3.67 12.76 20.39
C ALA A 84 -5.07 13.40 20.48
N ARG A 85 -5.69 13.42 21.67
CA ARG A 85 -6.98 14.09 21.90
C ARG A 85 -6.93 15.57 21.51
N ILE A 86 -5.90 16.29 21.96
CA ILE A 86 -5.72 17.72 21.66
C ILE A 86 -5.66 17.96 20.15
N TRP A 87 -4.89 17.16 19.41
CA TRP A 87 -4.74 17.32 17.96
C TRP A 87 -5.99 16.92 17.19
N VAL A 88 -6.69 15.87 17.64
CA VAL A 88 -7.98 15.43 17.08
C VAL A 88 -9.02 16.54 17.22
N GLU A 89 -9.14 17.15 18.41
CA GLU A 89 -10.04 18.27 18.68
C GLU A 89 -9.71 19.51 17.85
N LYS A 90 -8.42 19.81 17.65
CA LYS A 90 -7.95 20.89 16.76
C LYS A 90 -8.18 20.59 15.28
N ARG A 91 -8.39 19.33 14.90
CA ARG A 91 -8.50 18.85 13.52
C ARG A 91 -7.28 19.23 12.66
N VAL A 92 -6.10 19.23 13.28
CA VAL A 92 -4.82 19.53 12.62
C VAL A 92 -4.03 18.23 12.54
N PRO A 93 -3.52 17.83 11.35
CA PRO A 93 -2.68 16.65 11.25
C PRO A 93 -1.46 16.76 12.15
N HIS A 94 -1.21 15.71 12.92
CA HIS A 94 -0.08 15.62 13.82
C HIS A 94 0.29 14.16 14.03
N SER A 95 1.58 13.86 14.03
CA SER A 95 2.11 12.51 14.14
C SER A 95 2.94 12.33 15.41
N ILE A 96 2.49 11.37 16.23
CA ILE A 96 3.04 11.07 17.55
C ILE A 96 3.70 9.70 17.46
N ALA A 97 4.99 9.61 17.75
CA ALA A 97 5.64 8.34 18.02
C ALA A 97 5.50 8.00 19.51
N TYR A 98 4.87 6.88 19.81
CA TYR A 98 4.90 6.30 21.14
C TYR A 98 6.15 5.42 21.27
N LEU A 99 7.10 5.83 22.11
CA LEU A 99 8.29 5.03 22.40
C LEU A 99 7.93 3.97 23.44
N GLY A 100 7.39 2.84 22.96
CA GLY A 100 6.86 1.77 23.78
C GLY A 100 6.21 0.68 22.93
N ASN A 101 5.65 -0.34 23.58
CA ASN A 101 5.10 -1.49 22.88
C ASN A 101 3.67 -1.21 22.36
N VAL A 102 3.41 -1.56 21.10
CA VAL A 102 2.09 -1.40 20.46
C VAL A 102 0.96 -2.07 21.26
N VAL A 103 1.22 -3.20 21.91
CA VAL A 103 0.20 -3.91 22.69
C VAL A 103 -0.21 -3.11 23.91
N GLU A 104 0.72 -2.43 24.58
CA GLU A 104 0.42 -1.55 25.71
C GLU A 104 -0.42 -0.36 25.25
N LEU A 105 -0.07 0.25 24.11
CA LEU A 105 -0.87 1.33 23.51
C LEU A 105 -2.30 0.85 23.20
N TRP A 106 -2.46 -0.32 22.58
CA TRP A 106 -3.79 -0.85 22.27
C TRP A 106 -4.62 -1.20 23.49
N GLU A 107 -4.03 -1.88 24.48
CA GLU A 107 -4.69 -2.20 25.75
C GLU A 107 -5.11 -0.92 26.45
N ARG A 108 -4.24 0.09 26.49
CA ARG A 108 -4.53 1.37 27.13
C ARG A 108 -5.62 2.17 26.41
N LEU A 109 -5.62 2.16 25.07
CA LEU A 109 -6.66 2.78 24.24
C LEU A 109 -8.01 2.11 24.44
N ALA A 110 -8.04 0.77 24.55
CA ALA A 110 -9.25 0.00 24.82
C ALA A 110 -9.89 0.38 26.17
N ASP A 111 -9.06 0.72 27.17
CA ASP A 111 -9.48 1.21 28.49
C ASP A 111 -9.73 2.73 28.53
N SER A 112 -9.48 3.44 27.43
CA SER A 112 -9.65 4.89 27.34
C SER A 112 -11.00 5.28 26.70
N ASN A 113 -11.39 6.54 26.91
CA ASN A 113 -12.52 7.18 26.22
C ASN A 113 -12.09 7.92 24.92
N LEU A 114 -10.87 7.70 24.42
CA LEU A 114 -10.46 8.23 23.12
C LEU A 114 -10.99 7.30 22.02
N GLU A 115 -11.73 7.85 21.07
CA GLU A 115 -12.19 7.09 19.90
C GLU A 115 -11.04 6.95 18.90
N VAL A 116 -10.79 5.73 18.45
CA VAL A 116 -9.83 5.43 17.38
C VAL A 116 -10.65 5.13 16.13
N ASP A 117 -10.46 5.94 15.09
CA ASP A 117 -11.19 5.78 13.84
C ASP A 117 -10.60 4.67 12.98
N LEU A 118 -9.27 4.69 12.82
CA LEU A 118 -8.51 3.79 11.97
C LEU A 118 -7.44 3.07 12.80
N GLY A 119 -7.37 1.75 12.67
CA GLY A 119 -6.33 0.93 13.27
C GLY A 119 -5.59 0.07 12.24
N SER A 120 -4.29 -0.07 12.40
CA SER A 120 -3.49 -1.01 11.60
C SER A 120 -2.24 -1.46 12.37
N ASP A 121 -1.40 -2.27 11.73
CA ASP A 121 -0.10 -2.68 12.24
C ASP A 121 0.89 -2.86 11.08
N GLN A 122 2.11 -2.37 11.25
CA GLN A 122 3.19 -2.56 10.29
C GLN A 122 4.50 -2.97 10.98
N THR A 123 4.40 -3.73 12.07
CA THR A 123 5.52 -4.50 12.61
C THR A 123 5.98 -5.56 11.60
N SER A 124 7.15 -6.18 11.78
CA SER A 124 7.72 -7.08 10.78
C SER A 124 7.37 -8.55 11.04
N LEU A 125 6.07 -8.86 11.06
CA LEU A 125 5.55 -10.20 11.33
C LEU A 125 5.76 -11.23 10.19
N HIS A 126 6.39 -10.82 9.08
CA HIS A 126 6.99 -11.76 8.12
C HIS A 126 8.26 -12.45 8.67
N ASN A 127 8.83 -11.94 9.77
CA ASN A 127 9.95 -12.55 10.49
C ASN A 127 9.81 -12.35 12.02
N PRO A 128 8.77 -12.93 12.64
CA PRO A 128 8.38 -12.64 14.02
C PRO A 128 9.41 -13.12 15.06
N TRP A 129 10.26 -14.09 14.70
CA TRP A 129 11.17 -14.77 15.63
C TRP A 129 12.59 -14.19 15.66
N ALA A 130 12.95 -13.35 14.69
CA ALA A 130 14.30 -12.79 14.57
C ALA A 130 14.26 -11.26 14.44
N GLY A 131 13.63 -10.62 15.43
CA GLY A 131 13.62 -9.17 15.60
C GLY A 131 12.55 -8.43 14.79
N GLY A 132 11.59 -9.14 14.21
CA GLY A 132 10.48 -8.53 13.49
C GLY A 132 9.32 -8.07 14.40
N TYR A 133 9.14 -8.72 15.56
CA TYR A 133 8.11 -8.39 16.54
C TYR A 133 8.66 -8.57 17.96
N TYR A 134 8.37 -7.60 18.84
CA TYR A 134 8.88 -7.58 20.21
C TYR A 134 7.74 -7.83 21.20
N PRO A 135 7.83 -8.87 22.05
CA PRO A 135 6.77 -9.20 22.98
C PRO A 135 6.63 -8.13 24.07
N VAL A 136 5.39 -7.75 24.39
CA VAL A 136 5.05 -6.72 25.40
C VAL A 136 5.54 -7.04 26.82
N GLN A 137 5.86 -8.29 27.10
CA GLN A 137 6.33 -8.75 28.40
C GLN A 137 7.79 -8.38 28.69
N LEU A 138 8.55 -7.96 27.69
CA LEU A 138 9.99 -7.67 27.78
C LEU A 138 10.27 -6.23 27.36
N SER A 139 11.32 -5.64 27.92
CA SER A 139 11.92 -4.44 27.33
C SER A 139 12.54 -4.75 25.96
N PHE A 140 12.87 -3.71 25.20
CA PHE A 140 13.58 -3.86 23.92
C PHE A 140 14.94 -4.56 24.10
N GLU A 141 15.69 -4.21 25.15
CA GLU A 141 16.99 -4.81 25.49
C GLU A 141 16.83 -6.27 25.90
N GLU A 142 15.91 -6.56 26.83
CA GLU A 142 15.64 -7.93 27.30
C GLU A 142 15.19 -8.85 26.16
N ALA A 143 14.37 -8.33 25.24
CA ALA A 143 13.95 -9.05 24.05
C ALA A 143 15.11 -9.37 23.10
N ASN A 144 16.04 -8.43 22.90
CA ASN A 144 17.24 -8.67 22.08
C ASN A 144 18.19 -9.70 22.70
N GLU A 145 18.36 -9.68 24.03
CA GLU A 145 19.15 -10.69 24.75
C GLU A 145 18.49 -12.08 24.65
N MET A 146 17.20 -12.19 24.99
CA MET A 146 16.49 -13.47 25.00
C MET A 146 16.39 -14.09 23.59
N MET A 147 16.27 -13.27 22.55
CA MET A 147 16.20 -13.77 21.17
C MET A 147 17.45 -14.56 20.77
N ALA A 148 18.62 -14.26 21.35
CA ALA A 148 19.85 -15.00 21.13
C ALA A 148 20.03 -16.15 22.15
N GLU A 149 19.71 -15.91 23.42
CA GLU A 149 20.01 -16.84 24.51
C GLU A 149 18.95 -17.94 24.71
N ASP A 150 17.67 -17.61 24.55
CA ASP A 150 16.56 -18.57 24.64
C ASP A 150 15.47 -18.28 23.56
N PRO A 151 15.75 -18.61 22.29
CA PRO A 151 14.81 -18.40 21.19
C PRO A 151 13.47 -19.13 21.38
N ALA A 152 13.47 -20.25 22.11
CA ALA A 152 12.27 -21.05 22.34
C ALA A 152 11.31 -20.33 23.31
N GLN A 153 11.85 -19.71 24.37
CA GLN A 153 11.06 -18.89 25.27
C GLN A 153 10.63 -17.57 24.61
N PHE A 154 11.53 -16.93 23.84
CA PHE A 154 11.20 -15.72 23.07
C PHE A 154 9.98 -15.94 22.18
N LYS A 155 9.97 -17.04 21.41
CA LYS A 155 8.84 -17.42 20.56
C LYS A 155 7.52 -17.53 21.33
N LYS A 156 7.52 -18.18 22.51
CA LYS A 156 6.30 -18.31 23.33
C LYS A 156 5.76 -16.96 23.79
N LEU A 157 6.65 -16.05 24.16
CA LEU A 157 6.28 -14.69 24.58
C LEU A 157 5.73 -13.88 23.41
N VAL A 158 6.31 -14.00 22.21
CA VAL A 158 5.76 -13.39 20.99
C VAL A 158 4.35 -13.90 20.71
N GLU A 159 4.12 -15.22 20.74
CA GLU A 159 2.78 -15.80 20.55
C GLU A 159 1.78 -15.31 21.61
N GLU A 160 2.20 -15.17 22.86
CA GLU A 160 1.37 -14.61 23.93
C GLU A 160 1.05 -13.14 23.71
N SER A 161 2.03 -12.35 23.30
CA SER A 161 1.86 -10.93 22.98
C SER A 161 0.92 -10.73 21.78
N LEU A 162 1.00 -11.59 20.75
CA LEU A 162 0.07 -11.56 19.60
C LEU A 162 -1.38 -11.81 20.02
N ARG A 163 -1.61 -12.77 20.93
CA ARG A 163 -2.97 -13.01 21.48
C ARG A 163 -3.52 -11.79 22.22
N ARG A 164 -2.68 -11.08 22.97
CA ARG A 164 -3.04 -9.83 23.66
C ARG A 164 -3.31 -8.69 22.67
N HIS A 165 -2.44 -8.52 21.68
CA HIS A 165 -2.59 -7.55 20.60
C HIS A 165 -3.95 -7.72 19.90
N ALA A 166 -4.24 -8.94 19.43
CA ALA A 166 -5.51 -9.25 18.77
C ALA A 166 -6.73 -9.02 19.67
N LYS A 167 -6.64 -9.34 20.97
CA LYS A 167 -7.72 -9.09 21.93
C LYS A 167 -8.04 -7.60 22.07
N ALA A 168 -7.00 -6.75 22.14
CA ALA A 168 -7.18 -5.30 22.25
C ALA A 168 -7.77 -4.72 20.96
N VAL A 169 -7.28 -5.16 19.79
CA VAL A 169 -7.87 -4.81 18.48
C VAL A 169 -9.35 -5.22 18.42
N ASN A 170 -9.69 -6.45 18.82
CA ASN A 170 -11.08 -6.91 18.89
C ASN A 170 -11.96 -6.02 19.78
N SER A 171 -11.44 -5.58 20.92
CA SER A 171 -12.17 -4.71 21.84
C SER A 171 -12.44 -3.33 21.22
N LEU A 172 -11.47 -2.75 20.53
CA LEU A 172 -11.62 -1.43 19.89
C LEU A 172 -12.48 -1.52 18.62
N SER A 173 -12.36 -2.57 17.83
CA SER A 173 -13.21 -2.80 16.67
C SER A 173 -14.66 -3.03 17.06
N ALA A 174 -14.94 -3.72 18.17
CA ALA A 174 -16.29 -3.82 18.72
C ALA A 174 -16.88 -2.47 19.15
N ARG A 175 -16.03 -1.46 19.39
CA ARG A 175 -16.41 -0.06 19.66
C ARG A 175 -16.48 0.83 18.41
N GLY A 176 -16.27 0.28 17.22
CA GLY A 176 -16.41 1.00 15.95
C GLY A 176 -15.10 1.37 15.26
N MET A 177 -13.93 0.99 15.79
CA MET A 177 -12.65 1.18 15.10
C MET A 177 -12.59 0.33 13.83
N TYR A 178 -12.27 0.97 12.70
CA TYR A 178 -12.00 0.25 11.46
C TYR A 178 -10.54 -0.21 11.43
N PHE A 179 -10.34 -1.52 11.66
CA PHE A 179 -9.04 -2.15 11.60
C PHE A 179 -8.79 -2.79 10.24
N PHE A 180 -7.58 -2.62 9.71
CA PHE A 180 -7.12 -3.31 8.50
C PHE A 180 -5.68 -3.82 8.66
N ASP A 181 -5.42 -5.04 8.19
CA ASP A 181 -4.06 -5.60 8.15
C ASP A 181 -3.25 -4.93 7.02
N TYR A 182 -2.02 -4.50 7.32
CA TYR A 182 -1.18 -3.77 6.37
C TYR A 182 -0.30 -4.67 5.47
N GLY A 183 -0.66 -5.95 5.35
CA GLY A 183 0.07 -6.93 4.56
C GLY A 183 1.43 -7.29 5.15
N ASN A 184 1.53 -7.28 6.48
CA ASN A 184 2.74 -7.61 7.23
C ASN A 184 2.70 -8.99 7.90
N ALA A 185 1.65 -9.77 7.62
CA ALA A 185 1.34 -11.08 8.21
C ALA A 185 0.85 -11.04 9.66
N PHE A 186 0.33 -9.93 10.16
CA PHE A 186 -0.22 -9.84 11.52
C PHE A 186 -1.34 -10.86 11.76
N LEU A 187 -2.39 -10.83 10.94
CA LEU A 187 -3.51 -11.76 11.12
C LEU A 187 -3.09 -13.22 10.97
N LEU A 188 -2.16 -13.49 10.04
CA LEU A 188 -1.62 -14.83 9.80
C LEU A 188 -0.86 -15.35 11.03
N GLU A 189 0.12 -14.61 11.55
CA GLU A 189 0.88 -15.04 12.71
C GLU A 189 0.05 -15.04 14.00
N ALA A 190 -0.87 -14.09 14.15
CA ALA A 190 -1.82 -14.10 15.26
C ALA A 190 -2.71 -15.36 15.24
N SER A 191 -3.20 -15.76 14.06
CA SER A 191 -3.98 -17.00 13.91
C SER A 191 -3.16 -18.25 14.26
N ARG A 192 -1.90 -18.31 13.81
CA ARG A 192 -0.95 -19.40 14.15
C ARG A 192 -0.68 -19.45 15.66
N ALA A 193 -0.66 -18.30 16.33
CA ALA A 193 -0.56 -18.19 17.78
C ALA A 193 -1.86 -18.51 18.54
N GLY A 194 -2.96 -18.82 17.85
CA GLY A 194 -4.25 -19.13 18.46
C GLY A 194 -5.02 -17.89 18.94
N ALA A 195 -4.77 -16.72 18.34
CA ALA A 195 -5.55 -15.53 18.60
C ALA A 195 -6.93 -15.58 17.92
N ASP A 196 -7.89 -14.86 18.49
CA ASP A 196 -9.27 -14.82 18.01
C ASP A 196 -9.45 -13.85 16.82
N VAL A 197 -8.81 -14.17 15.70
CA VAL A 197 -8.76 -13.35 14.47
C VAL A 197 -9.41 -14.02 13.25
N MET A 198 -9.88 -15.27 13.40
CA MET A 198 -10.57 -15.99 12.33
C MET A 198 -12.04 -15.57 12.25
N ALA A 199 -12.56 -15.44 11.03
CA ALA A 199 -13.99 -15.27 10.78
C ALA A 199 -14.76 -16.58 11.09
N GLU A 200 -16.09 -16.50 11.16
CA GLU A 200 -16.96 -17.63 11.49
C GLU A 200 -16.83 -18.81 10.52
N ASN A 201 -16.49 -18.53 9.25
CA ASN A 201 -16.29 -19.57 8.24
C ASN A 201 -14.98 -20.38 8.42
N GLY A 202 -14.10 -19.97 9.34
CA GLY A 202 -12.83 -20.64 9.64
C GLY A 202 -11.78 -20.57 8.52
N ILE A 203 -12.05 -19.82 7.45
CA ILE A 203 -11.16 -19.68 6.29
C ILE A 203 -10.60 -18.25 6.22
N ASP A 204 -11.45 -17.26 6.39
CA ASP A 204 -11.08 -15.85 6.31
C ASP A 204 -10.75 -15.28 7.70
N PHE A 205 -10.17 -14.09 7.72
CA PHE A 205 -9.95 -13.33 8.94
C PHE A 205 -11.12 -12.39 9.23
N LYS A 206 -11.30 -12.01 10.50
CA LYS A 206 -12.31 -11.03 10.93
C LYS A 206 -12.09 -9.64 10.33
N TYR A 207 -10.84 -9.31 10.06
CA TYR A 207 -10.45 -8.01 9.52
C TYR A 207 -9.88 -8.20 8.12
N PRO A 208 -10.25 -7.33 7.17
CA PRO A 208 -9.66 -7.38 5.84
C PRO A 208 -8.22 -6.86 5.87
N SER A 209 -7.44 -7.27 4.88
CA SER A 209 -6.22 -6.54 4.55
C SER A 209 -6.55 -5.21 3.86
N TYR A 210 -5.62 -4.26 3.90
CA TYR A 210 -5.76 -2.99 3.17
C TYR A 210 -5.93 -3.20 1.66
N VAL A 211 -5.38 -4.28 1.08
CA VAL A 211 -5.66 -4.59 -0.32
C VAL A 211 -7.05 -5.16 -0.48
N GLN A 212 -7.46 -6.07 0.40
CA GLN A 212 -8.75 -6.74 0.27
C GLN A 212 -9.92 -5.76 0.18
N ASP A 213 -9.89 -4.71 1.00
CA ASP A 213 -11.06 -3.87 1.24
C ASP A 213 -10.86 -2.40 0.84
N ILE A 214 -9.61 -2.00 0.57
CA ILE A 214 -9.26 -0.62 0.18
C ILE A 214 -8.60 -0.60 -1.20
N LEU A 215 -7.32 -0.98 -1.33
CA LEU A 215 -6.59 -0.79 -2.58
C LEU A 215 -7.05 -1.70 -3.72
N GLY A 216 -7.51 -2.91 -3.44
CA GLY A 216 -8.08 -3.82 -4.44
C GLY A 216 -9.26 -3.17 -5.17
N PRO A 217 -10.41 -2.99 -4.48
CA PRO A 217 -11.61 -2.44 -5.12
C PRO A 217 -11.44 -0.98 -5.54
N MET A 218 -10.72 -0.16 -4.77
CA MET A 218 -10.66 1.27 -5.04
C MET A 218 -9.52 1.67 -5.99
N CYS A 219 -8.51 0.81 -6.21
CA CYS A 219 -7.38 1.13 -7.09
C CYS A 219 -7.08 0.02 -8.10
N PHE A 220 -6.61 -1.14 -7.66
CA PHE A 220 -6.08 -2.19 -8.55
C PHE A 220 -7.12 -2.73 -9.52
N ASP A 221 -8.37 -2.88 -9.08
CA ASP A 221 -9.44 -3.37 -9.95
C ASP A 221 -9.77 -2.35 -11.05
N TYR A 222 -9.49 -1.06 -10.84
CA TYR A 222 -9.52 -0.01 -11.88
C TYR A 222 -8.21 0.15 -12.67
N GLY A 223 -7.17 -0.63 -12.36
CA GLY A 223 -5.84 -0.53 -12.97
C GLY A 223 -4.90 0.49 -12.32
N PHE A 224 -5.34 1.23 -11.31
CA PHE A 224 -4.49 2.18 -10.59
C PHE A 224 -3.49 1.43 -9.73
N GLY A 225 -2.21 1.72 -9.92
CA GLY A 225 -1.14 1.17 -9.11
C GLY A 225 0.17 1.93 -9.32
N PRO A 226 1.25 1.54 -8.66
CA PRO A 226 2.48 2.32 -8.60
C PRO A 226 3.05 2.56 -9.99
N PHE A 227 3.12 3.82 -10.39
CA PHE A 227 3.82 4.28 -11.57
C PHE A 227 4.98 5.16 -11.12
N ARG A 228 6.20 4.70 -11.38
CA ARG A 228 7.44 5.31 -10.89
C ARG A 228 8.32 5.69 -12.06
N TRP A 229 9.10 6.73 -11.87
CA TRP A 229 10.14 7.08 -12.81
C TRP A 229 11.38 7.64 -12.14
N VAL A 230 12.49 7.58 -12.87
CA VAL A 230 13.79 8.11 -12.48
C VAL A 230 14.34 8.95 -13.63
N CYS A 231 14.72 10.19 -13.35
CA CYS A 231 15.41 11.07 -14.29
C CYS A 231 16.90 10.68 -14.32
N THR A 232 17.37 10.14 -15.44
CA THR A 232 18.74 9.59 -15.55
C THR A 232 19.83 10.66 -15.57
N SER A 233 19.46 11.92 -15.81
CA SER A 233 20.33 13.09 -15.68
C SER A 233 20.82 13.32 -14.24
N GLY A 234 20.05 12.87 -13.24
CA GLY A 234 20.29 13.20 -11.83
C GLY A 234 19.97 14.65 -11.47
N ASP A 235 19.40 15.44 -12.39
CA ASP A 235 19.04 16.85 -12.17
C ASP A 235 17.66 16.97 -11.51
N GLY A 236 17.58 17.78 -10.45
CA GLY A 236 16.31 18.11 -9.80
C GLY A 236 15.35 18.89 -10.71
N ALA A 237 15.88 19.67 -11.65
CA ALA A 237 15.06 20.40 -12.62
C ALA A 237 14.28 19.45 -13.56
N ASP A 238 14.90 18.34 -13.97
CA ASP A 238 14.19 17.31 -14.74
C ASP A 238 13.07 16.68 -13.91
N LEU A 239 13.29 16.48 -12.60
CA LEU A 239 12.26 15.95 -11.72
C LEU A 239 11.07 16.92 -11.60
N GLU A 240 11.33 18.20 -11.38
CA GLU A 240 10.28 19.24 -11.33
C GLU A 240 9.52 19.35 -12.66
N ALA A 241 10.22 19.24 -13.79
CA ALA A 241 9.60 19.22 -15.11
C ALA A 241 8.72 17.97 -15.30
N THR A 242 9.20 16.79 -14.91
CA THR A 242 8.39 15.55 -14.97
C THR A 242 7.18 15.59 -14.03
N ASP A 243 7.31 16.16 -12.83
CA ASP A 243 6.19 16.38 -11.91
C ASP A 243 5.11 17.27 -12.57
N THR A 244 5.53 18.35 -13.23
CA THR A 244 4.66 19.29 -13.94
C THR A 244 3.95 18.61 -15.12
N ILE A 245 4.68 17.83 -15.92
CA ILE A 245 4.14 17.09 -17.06
C ILE A 245 3.11 16.06 -16.58
N ALA A 246 3.46 15.24 -15.58
CA ALA A 246 2.57 14.21 -15.05
C ALA A 246 1.28 14.83 -14.45
N CYS A 247 1.41 15.91 -13.67
CA CYS A 247 0.27 16.65 -13.14
C CYS A 247 -0.65 17.15 -14.26
N SER A 248 -0.07 17.79 -15.29
CA SER A 248 -0.84 18.34 -16.41
C SER A 248 -1.60 17.25 -17.17
N VAL A 249 -0.96 16.10 -17.42
CA VAL A 249 -1.60 14.95 -18.08
C VAL A 249 -2.79 14.45 -17.26
N LEU A 250 -2.61 14.24 -15.95
CA LEU A 250 -3.67 13.74 -15.07
C LEU A 250 -4.83 14.75 -14.94
N GLU A 251 -4.55 16.05 -14.87
CA GLU A 251 -5.57 17.11 -14.81
C GLU A 251 -6.42 17.15 -16.08
N GLU A 252 -5.81 17.05 -17.27
CA GLU A 252 -6.55 16.99 -18.53
C GLU A 252 -7.38 15.71 -18.63
N MET A 253 -6.82 14.57 -18.26
CA MET A 253 -7.56 13.31 -18.27
C MET A 253 -8.76 13.34 -17.32
N ARG A 254 -8.62 13.94 -16.14
CA ARG A 254 -9.68 13.97 -15.11
C ARG A 254 -10.95 14.70 -15.59
N LYS A 255 -10.82 15.66 -16.51
CA LYS A 255 -11.96 16.41 -17.07
C LYS A 255 -12.95 15.52 -17.84
N VAL A 256 -12.47 14.41 -18.39
CA VAL A 256 -13.24 13.49 -19.24
C VAL A 256 -13.27 12.07 -18.71
N SER A 257 -12.62 11.80 -17.57
CA SER A 257 -12.60 10.48 -16.95
C SER A 257 -13.98 10.12 -16.37
N PRO A 258 -14.36 8.84 -16.42
CA PRO A 258 -15.62 8.37 -15.84
C PRO A 258 -15.63 8.53 -14.31
N VAL A 259 -16.81 8.61 -13.72
CA VAL A 259 -16.99 8.97 -12.30
C VAL A 259 -16.28 8.00 -11.35
N GLU A 260 -16.22 6.73 -11.75
CA GLU A 260 -15.62 5.60 -11.04
C GLU A 260 -14.14 5.83 -10.71
N ILE A 261 -13.40 6.54 -11.55
CA ILE A 261 -11.96 6.75 -11.37
C ILE A 261 -11.57 8.18 -10.99
N GLN A 262 -12.52 9.12 -11.01
CA GLN A 262 -12.24 10.53 -10.74
C GLN A 262 -11.61 10.77 -9.36
N GLN A 263 -12.01 9.99 -8.35
CA GLN A 263 -11.45 10.11 -7.01
C GLN A 263 -9.98 9.71 -6.96
N GLN A 264 -9.60 8.59 -7.60
CA GLN A 264 -8.21 8.15 -7.61
C GLN A 264 -7.33 9.11 -8.40
N MET A 265 -7.85 9.69 -9.48
CA MET A 265 -7.15 10.75 -10.19
C MET A 265 -6.97 11.99 -9.31
N ALA A 266 -8.00 12.40 -8.57
CA ALA A 266 -7.92 13.56 -7.67
C ALA A 266 -6.83 13.37 -6.59
N ASP A 267 -6.77 12.21 -5.96
CA ASP A 267 -5.78 11.92 -4.93
C ASP A 267 -4.35 11.97 -5.49
N ASN A 268 -4.13 11.41 -6.69
CA ASN A 268 -2.82 11.38 -7.32
C ASN A 268 -2.39 12.74 -7.89
N ILE A 269 -3.34 13.56 -8.35
CA ILE A 269 -3.10 14.97 -8.71
C ILE A 269 -2.72 15.79 -7.49
N GLN A 270 -3.41 15.60 -6.36
CA GLN A 270 -3.07 16.30 -5.12
C GLN A 270 -1.66 15.90 -4.65
N TRP A 271 -1.38 14.59 -4.66
CA TRP A 271 -0.08 14.05 -4.31
C TRP A 271 1.04 14.68 -5.14
N ILE A 272 0.95 14.66 -6.49
CA ILE A 272 2.06 15.12 -7.33
C ILE A 272 2.32 16.62 -7.18
N LYS A 273 1.29 17.43 -6.88
CA LYS A 273 1.43 18.86 -6.56
C LYS A 273 2.21 19.14 -5.28
N GLU A 274 2.14 18.22 -4.31
CA GLU A 274 2.74 18.39 -2.98
C GLU A 274 4.01 17.56 -2.79
N ALA A 275 4.27 16.59 -3.66
CA ALA A 275 5.37 15.62 -3.50
C ALA A 275 6.75 16.29 -3.42
N GLY A 276 6.97 17.39 -4.15
CA GLY A 276 8.20 18.19 -4.08
C GLY A 276 8.38 18.89 -2.73
N GLN A 277 7.30 19.45 -2.17
CA GLN A 277 7.32 20.20 -0.90
C GLN A 277 7.68 19.30 0.29
N ASN A 278 7.36 18.01 0.18
CA ASN A 278 7.64 17.01 1.20
C ASN A 278 9.10 16.52 1.24
N LYS A 279 9.96 16.94 0.29
CA LYS A 279 11.41 16.67 0.27
C LYS A 279 11.79 15.19 0.49
N MET A 280 11.07 14.27 -0.16
CA MET A 280 11.23 12.82 0.04
C MET A 280 12.26 12.15 -0.89
N VAL A 281 12.92 12.91 -1.74
CA VAL A 281 13.94 12.41 -2.68
C VAL A 281 15.20 12.04 -1.91
N VAL A 282 15.66 10.80 -2.09
CA VAL A 282 16.92 10.29 -1.53
C VAL A 282 17.63 9.51 -2.62
N GLY A 283 18.86 9.89 -2.95
CA GLY A 283 19.62 9.29 -4.05
C GLY A 283 19.17 9.81 -5.41
N SER A 284 18.69 8.92 -6.27
CA SER A 284 18.26 9.28 -7.64
C SER A 284 17.05 10.21 -7.64
N GLN A 285 17.00 11.13 -8.61
CA GLN A 285 15.85 11.98 -8.88
C GLN A 285 14.70 11.13 -9.39
N ALA A 286 13.76 10.82 -8.50
CA ALA A 286 12.71 9.86 -8.76
C ALA A 286 11.38 10.36 -8.20
N ARG A 287 10.28 9.89 -8.80
CA ARG A 287 8.93 10.14 -8.34
C ARG A 287 8.07 8.88 -8.43
N ILE A 288 6.97 8.88 -7.69
CA ILE A 288 5.89 7.89 -7.76
C ILE A 288 4.55 8.61 -7.78
N LEU A 289 3.55 8.00 -8.40
CA LEU A 289 2.12 8.20 -8.18
C LEU A 289 1.36 6.94 -8.59
N TYR A 290 0.05 6.87 -8.41
CA TYR A 290 -0.79 5.82 -9.02
C TYR A 290 -1.47 6.33 -10.29
N ALA A 291 -1.45 5.49 -11.33
CA ALA A 291 -2.14 5.73 -12.59
C ALA A 291 -2.67 4.42 -13.18
N ASP A 292 -3.80 4.50 -13.89
CA ASP A 292 -4.38 3.42 -14.69
C ASP A 292 -3.66 3.23 -16.03
N ALA A 293 -4.09 2.26 -16.85
CA ALA A 293 -3.44 1.93 -18.12
C ALA A 293 -3.27 3.17 -19.02
N GLU A 294 -4.33 3.94 -19.18
CA GLU A 294 -4.34 5.15 -20.00
C GLU A 294 -3.43 6.24 -19.40
N GLY A 295 -3.48 6.44 -18.08
CA GLY A 295 -2.65 7.41 -17.39
C GLY A 295 -1.16 7.10 -17.52
N ARG A 296 -0.77 5.83 -17.30
CA ARG A 296 0.62 5.39 -17.46
C ARG A 296 1.12 5.64 -18.88
N MET A 297 0.34 5.25 -19.90
CA MET A 297 0.72 5.44 -21.30
C MET A 297 0.84 6.92 -21.68
N ARG A 298 -0.13 7.77 -21.30
CA ARG A 298 -0.11 9.19 -21.64
C ARG A 298 1.02 9.95 -20.94
N ILE A 299 1.31 9.64 -19.67
CA ILE A 299 2.44 10.24 -18.95
C ILE A 299 3.76 9.81 -19.61
N ALA A 300 3.91 8.52 -19.91
CA ALA A 300 5.10 7.99 -20.57
C ALA A 300 5.32 8.60 -21.97
N GLU A 301 4.27 8.73 -22.77
CA GLU A 301 4.32 9.40 -24.08
C GLU A 301 4.72 10.88 -23.92
N ALA A 302 4.14 11.60 -22.95
CA ALA A 302 4.49 12.99 -22.69
C ALA A 302 5.95 13.17 -22.25
N PHE A 303 6.48 12.26 -21.41
CA PHE A 303 7.90 12.24 -21.07
C PHE A 303 8.76 11.97 -22.30
N ASN A 304 8.43 10.96 -23.10
CA ASN A 304 9.19 10.62 -24.30
C ASN A 304 9.23 11.79 -25.30
N ASN A 305 8.12 12.50 -25.48
CA ASN A 305 8.06 13.70 -26.32
C ASN A 305 8.93 14.83 -25.75
N ALA A 306 8.88 15.07 -24.43
CA ALA A 306 9.73 16.09 -23.79
C ALA A 306 11.23 15.77 -23.92
N ILE A 307 11.61 14.49 -23.89
CA ILE A 307 12.98 14.03 -24.14
C ILE A 307 13.38 14.30 -25.60
N ALA A 308 12.51 13.95 -26.56
CA ALA A 308 12.74 14.18 -27.99
C ALA A 308 12.92 15.67 -28.32
N GLU A 309 12.21 16.54 -27.60
CA GLU A 309 12.30 18.00 -27.69
C GLU A 309 13.51 18.59 -26.95
N GLY A 310 14.27 17.78 -26.22
CA GLY A 310 15.42 18.23 -25.42
C GLY A 310 15.06 19.06 -24.18
N LYS A 311 13.81 18.96 -23.70
CA LYS A 311 13.33 19.68 -22.51
C LYS A 311 13.76 19.02 -21.19
N ILE A 312 13.90 17.70 -21.20
CA ILE A 312 14.38 16.89 -20.07
C ILE A 312 15.34 15.80 -20.57
N GLY A 313 16.18 15.24 -19.69
CA GLY A 313 17.00 14.07 -19.98
C GLY A 313 16.21 12.75 -20.01
N PRO A 314 16.82 11.62 -20.43
CA PRO A 314 16.15 10.33 -20.50
C PRO A 314 15.57 9.90 -19.15
N VAL A 315 14.44 9.18 -19.20
CA VAL A 315 13.68 8.77 -18.02
C VAL A 315 13.55 7.25 -18.01
N VAL A 316 13.81 6.63 -16.86
CA VAL A 316 13.52 5.21 -16.64
C VAL A 316 12.18 5.09 -15.92
N LEU A 317 11.20 4.46 -16.56
CA LEU A 317 9.97 4.04 -15.92
C LEU A 317 10.17 2.74 -15.15
N GLY A 318 9.37 2.54 -14.12
CA GLY A 318 9.25 1.28 -13.42
C GLY A 318 8.11 1.32 -12.41
N ARG A 319 8.06 0.33 -11.53
CA ARG A 319 7.07 0.25 -10.45
C ARG A 319 7.54 -0.64 -9.31
N ASP A 320 6.85 -0.56 -8.19
CA ASP A 320 6.91 -1.64 -7.20
C ASP A 320 6.21 -2.89 -7.78
N HIS A 321 6.47 -4.06 -7.22
CA HIS A 321 5.74 -5.27 -7.59
C HIS A 321 4.31 -5.26 -7.00
N HIS A 322 4.05 -4.42 -5.99
CA HIS A 322 2.74 -4.17 -5.42
C HIS A 322 1.80 -3.44 -6.40
N ASP A 323 1.30 -4.16 -7.41
CA ASP A 323 0.54 -3.60 -8.53
C ASP A 323 -0.56 -4.56 -9.01
N VAL A 324 -1.43 -4.04 -9.88
CA VAL A 324 -2.61 -4.73 -10.43
C VAL A 324 -2.32 -6.12 -11.01
N SER A 325 -1.23 -6.29 -11.77
CA SER A 325 -0.93 -7.52 -12.51
C SER A 325 0.35 -8.22 -12.05
N GLY A 326 1.25 -7.48 -11.42
CA GLY A 326 2.61 -7.95 -11.16
C GLY A 326 2.70 -9.05 -10.12
N THR A 327 1.70 -9.24 -9.27
CA THR A 327 1.83 -10.06 -8.06
C THR A 327 0.59 -10.91 -7.79
N ASP A 328 0.83 -12.21 -7.56
CA ASP A 328 -0.12 -13.12 -6.94
C ASP A 328 0.27 -13.34 -5.47
N SER A 329 -0.61 -12.95 -4.55
CA SER A 329 -0.38 -12.90 -3.11
C SER A 329 -1.71 -13.02 -2.36
N PRO A 330 -2.11 -14.23 -1.93
CA PRO A 330 -3.45 -14.49 -1.37
C PRO A 330 -3.74 -13.71 -0.09
N PHE A 331 -2.70 -13.26 0.61
CA PHE A 331 -2.79 -12.48 1.85
C PHE A 331 -2.63 -10.96 1.63
N ARG A 332 -2.38 -10.52 0.38
CA ARG A 332 -2.18 -9.10 0.06
C ARG A 332 -2.68 -8.76 -1.34
N GLU A 333 -1.86 -8.73 -2.39
CA GLU A 333 -2.24 -8.20 -3.71
C GLU A 333 -3.47 -8.86 -4.35
N THR A 334 -3.72 -10.14 -4.08
CA THR A 334 -4.86 -10.90 -4.60
C THR A 334 -5.84 -11.33 -3.50
N SER A 335 -5.80 -10.68 -2.32
CA SER A 335 -6.70 -11.03 -1.22
C SER A 335 -8.17 -10.67 -1.49
N ASN A 336 -8.46 -9.78 -2.44
CA ASN A 336 -9.81 -9.48 -2.93
C ASN A 336 -10.27 -10.35 -4.10
N ILE A 337 -9.67 -11.54 -4.29
CA ILE A 337 -10.04 -12.50 -5.33
C ILE A 337 -10.78 -13.68 -4.67
N TYR A 338 -12.05 -13.86 -5.05
CA TYR A 338 -13.00 -14.75 -4.33
C TYR A 338 -13.38 -16.02 -5.10
N ASP A 339 -12.91 -16.20 -6.33
CA ASP A 339 -13.15 -17.41 -7.14
C ASP A 339 -12.25 -18.61 -6.77
N GLY A 340 -11.45 -18.47 -5.70
CA GLY A 340 -10.46 -19.45 -5.27
C GLY A 340 -9.10 -19.33 -5.97
N SER A 341 -9.00 -18.55 -7.06
CA SER A 341 -7.76 -18.39 -7.81
C SER A 341 -6.71 -17.54 -7.10
N LYS A 342 -7.01 -16.92 -5.95
CA LYS A 342 -6.06 -16.09 -5.19
C LYS A 342 -4.75 -16.81 -4.83
N PHE A 343 -4.78 -18.15 -4.80
CA PHE A 343 -3.64 -19.03 -4.50
C PHE A 343 -2.83 -19.47 -5.72
N THR A 344 -3.24 -19.12 -6.95
CA THR A 344 -2.45 -19.42 -8.16
C THR A 344 -1.36 -18.37 -8.38
N ALA A 345 -0.48 -18.60 -9.35
CA ALA A 345 0.61 -17.67 -9.71
C ALA A 345 0.65 -17.33 -11.20
N ASP A 346 -0.42 -17.66 -11.94
CA ASP A 346 -0.46 -17.52 -13.39
C ASP A 346 -0.39 -16.06 -13.82
N MET A 347 -1.05 -15.14 -13.11
CA MET A 347 -1.12 -13.73 -13.48
C MET A 347 0.27 -13.08 -13.43
N ALA A 348 1.01 -13.29 -12.33
CA ALA A 348 2.35 -12.75 -12.15
C ALA A 348 3.34 -13.32 -13.18
N VAL A 349 3.30 -14.63 -13.43
CA VAL A 349 4.16 -15.28 -14.44
C VAL A 349 3.81 -14.79 -15.85
N GLN A 350 2.52 -14.70 -16.19
CA GLN A 350 2.08 -14.18 -17.49
C GLN A 350 2.49 -12.71 -17.66
N ASN A 351 2.39 -11.90 -16.61
CA ASN A 351 2.82 -10.50 -16.66
C ASN A 351 4.29 -10.39 -17.01
N PHE A 352 5.14 -11.08 -16.24
CA PHE A 352 6.59 -11.14 -16.45
C PHE A 352 6.95 -11.53 -17.89
N VAL A 353 6.36 -12.61 -18.40
CA VAL A 353 6.58 -13.06 -19.78
C VAL A 353 6.11 -11.99 -20.77
N GLY A 354 4.87 -11.52 -20.64
CA GLY A 354 4.26 -10.61 -21.60
C GLY A 354 4.93 -9.23 -21.67
N ASP A 355 5.45 -8.72 -20.57
CA ASP A 355 6.26 -7.50 -20.52
C ASP A 355 7.56 -7.66 -21.32
N GLY A 356 8.20 -8.82 -21.20
CA GLY A 356 9.48 -9.15 -21.84
C GLY A 356 9.44 -9.06 -23.37
N PHE A 357 8.35 -9.50 -23.99
CA PHE A 357 8.19 -9.47 -25.46
C PHE A 357 7.52 -8.18 -25.97
N ARG A 358 7.15 -7.25 -25.06
CA ARG A 358 6.47 -5.99 -25.41
C ARG A 358 7.35 -4.74 -25.28
N GLY A 359 8.62 -4.91 -24.89
CA GLY A 359 9.62 -3.84 -24.98
C GLY A 359 10.04 -3.23 -23.65
N ALA A 360 9.78 -3.90 -22.52
CA ALA A 360 10.50 -3.60 -21.29
C ALA A 360 12.02 -3.64 -21.53
N THR A 361 12.77 -2.74 -20.90
CA THR A 361 14.24 -2.73 -20.96
C THR A 361 14.83 -3.86 -20.09
N TRP A 362 14.19 -4.15 -18.96
CA TRP A 362 14.40 -5.35 -18.16
C TRP A 362 13.12 -5.78 -17.47
N ILE A 363 13.08 -7.05 -17.07
CA ILE A 363 11.99 -7.69 -16.33
C ILE A 363 12.56 -8.47 -15.14
N SER A 364 11.76 -8.63 -14.09
CA SER A 364 12.11 -9.39 -12.89
C SER A 364 10.93 -10.23 -12.40
N ILE A 365 11.23 -11.41 -11.86
CA ILE A 365 10.28 -12.27 -11.15
C ILE A 365 10.93 -12.76 -9.86
N HIS A 366 10.24 -12.56 -8.73
CA HIS A 366 10.73 -12.85 -7.39
C HIS A 366 9.77 -13.80 -6.66
N ASN A 367 10.30 -14.45 -5.61
CA ASN A 367 9.53 -15.26 -4.66
C ASN A 367 9.57 -14.58 -3.28
N GLY A 368 8.39 -14.30 -2.74
CA GLY A 368 8.20 -13.88 -1.36
C GLY A 368 8.30 -12.38 -1.08
N GLY A 369 8.17 -11.54 -2.11
CA GLY A 369 8.09 -10.10 -1.89
C GLY A 369 6.88 -9.72 -1.05
N GLY A 370 7.11 -8.98 0.04
CA GLY A 370 6.03 -8.52 0.91
C GLY A 370 5.74 -9.41 2.09
N VAL A 371 4.98 -10.49 1.87
CA VAL A 371 4.46 -11.33 2.97
C VAL A 371 5.38 -12.50 3.35
N GLY A 372 6.49 -12.71 2.62
CA GLY A 372 7.52 -13.70 2.95
C GLY A 372 7.68 -14.85 1.96
N TRP A 373 8.80 -15.57 2.06
CA TRP A 373 9.19 -16.66 1.16
C TRP A 373 8.15 -17.78 1.07
N GLY A 374 7.75 -18.14 -0.15
CA GLY A 374 6.82 -19.24 -0.42
C GLY A 374 5.34 -18.83 -0.42
N GLU A 375 5.03 -17.60 -0.02
CA GLU A 375 3.65 -17.12 0.06
C GLU A 375 3.25 -16.23 -1.14
N VAL A 376 4.21 -15.81 -1.98
CA VAL A 376 4.00 -14.82 -3.06
C VAL A 376 4.88 -15.07 -4.26
N ILE A 377 4.33 -14.85 -5.46
CA ILE A 377 5.09 -14.69 -6.70
C ILE A 377 4.85 -13.29 -7.24
N ASN A 378 5.92 -12.51 -7.41
CA ASN A 378 5.82 -11.08 -7.71
C ASN A 378 6.85 -10.62 -8.74
N GLY A 379 6.42 -9.89 -9.75
CA GLY A 379 7.21 -9.42 -10.88
C GLY A 379 7.10 -7.92 -11.15
N GLY A 380 8.09 -7.42 -11.88
CA GLY A 380 8.23 -6.01 -12.20
C GLY A 380 9.05 -5.78 -13.45
N PHE A 381 9.16 -4.52 -13.83
CA PHE A 381 9.85 -4.09 -15.04
C PHE A 381 10.64 -2.81 -14.81
N GLY A 382 11.55 -2.52 -15.74
CA GLY A 382 11.98 -1.15 -16.00
C GLY A 382 12.05 -0.88 -17.50
N MET A 383 11.80 0.37 -17.87
CA MET A 383 11.72 0.79 -19.26
C MET A 383 12.38 2.15 -19.45
N LEU A 384 13.40 2.21 -20.30
CA LEU A 384 14.03 3.46 -20.71
C LEU A 384 13.17 4.17 -21.76
N LEU A 385 12.85 5.44 -21.49
CA LEU A 385 12.40 6.41 -22.47
C LEU A 385 13.59 7.25 -22.88
N ASP A 386 13.89 7.26 -24.18
CA ASP A 386 15.04 7.93 -24.77
C ASP A 386 14.64 8.95 -25.86
N GLY A 387 13.34 9.26 -25.97
CA GLY A 387 12.78 10.19 -26.95
C GLY A 387 12.60 9.58 -28.34
N THR A 388 12.92 8.30 -28.55
CA THR A 388 12.80 7.68 -29.87
C THR A 388 11.36 7.26 -30.18
N PRO A 389 10.98 7.21 -31.47
CA PRO A 389 9.71 6.59 -31.89
C PRO A 389 9.60 5.11 -31.49
N GLU A 390 10.74 4.42 -31.32
CA GLU A 390 10.77 3.03 -30.91
C GLU A 390 10.44 2.88 -29.41
N ALA A 391 10.90 3.80 -28.55
CA ALA A 391 10.45 3.87 -27.16
C ALA A 391 8.94 4.17 -27.07
N ASP A 392 8.40 5.05 -27.91
CA ASP A 392 6.96 5.34 -27.98
C ASP A 392 6.12 4.11 -28.34
N ARG A 393 6.58 3.31 -29.31
CA ARG A 393 5.92 2.05 -29.65
C ARG A 393 5.95 1.05 -28.49
N ARG A 394 7.10 0.92 -27.82
CA ARG A 394 7.29 -0.02 -26.70
C ARG A 394 6.47 0.35 -25.47
N LEU A 395 6.45 1.63 -25.08
CA LEU A 395 5.69 2.09 -23.92
C LEU A 395 4.20 1.81 -24.08
N LYS A 396 3.63 2.03 -25.28
CA LYS A 396 2.21 1.77 -25.56
C LYS A 396 1.88 0.30 -25.46
N MET A 397 2.68 -0.58 -26.08
CA MET A 397 2.42 -2.02 -26.04
C MET A 397 2.58 -2.61 -24.64
N MET A 398 3.67 -2.25 -23.94
CA MET A 398 4.02 -2.87 -22.67
C MET A 398 3.15 -2.35 -21.53
N LEU A 399 2.95 -1.04 -21.39
CA LEU A 399 2.13 -0.48 -20.29
C LEU A 399 0.65 -0.87 -20.45
N HIS A 400 0.15 -1.02 -21.68
CA HIS A 400 -1.18 -1.55 -21.92
C HIS A 400 -1.33 -2.99 -21.40
N TRP A 401 -0.33 -3.86 -21.64
CA TRP A 401 -0.34 -5.23 -21.14
C TRP A 401 -0.12 -5.31 -19.62
N ASP A 402 0.88 -4.61 -19.09
CA ASP A 402 1.26 -4.61 -17.67
C ASP A 402 0.09 -4.23 -16.76
N VAL A 403 -0.86 -3.45 -17.24
CA VAL A 403 -2.08 -3.11 -16.50
C VAL A 403 -3.24 -4.03 -16.87
N ASN A 404 -3.58 -4.17 -18.15
CA ASN A 404 -4.81 -4.86 -18.55
C ASN A 404 -4.76 -6.38 -18.36
N ASN A 405 -3.57 -7.00 -18.22
CA ASN A 405 -3.43 -8.40 -17.83
C ASN A 405 -4.11 -8.66 -16.46
N GLY A 406 -3.75 -7.87 -15.45
CA GLY A 406 -4.31 -7.98 -14.11
C GLY A 406 -5.78 -7.57 -14.05
N ILE A 407 -6.19 -6.52 -14.79
CA ILE A 407 -7.62 -6.16 -14.88
C ILE A 407 -8.42 -7.31 -15.51
N ALA A 408 -7.92 -7.94 -16.58
CA ALA A 408 -8.60 -9.08 -17.20
C ALA A 408 -8.75 -10.26 -16.22
N ARG A 409 -7.69 -10.58 -15.45
CA ARG A 409 -7.76 -11.61 -14.41
C ARG A 409 -8.76 -11.24 -13.31
N ARG A 410 -8.66 -10.03 -12.75
CA ARG A 410 -9.54 -9.52 -11.68
C ARG A 410 -11.01 -9.49 -12.11
N SER A 411 -11.24 -9.10 -13.36
CA SER A 411 -12.56 -9.16 -14.01
C SER A 411 -13.06 -10.61 -14.08
N TRP A 412 -12.23 -11.55 -14.55
CA TRP A 412 -12.59 -12.97 -14.58
C TRP A 412 -12.94 -13.53 -13.19
N ALA A 413 -12.23 -13.07 -12.15
CA ALA A 413 -12.53 -13.39 -10.75
C ALA A 413 -13.80 -12.72 -10.20
N ARG A 414 -14.53 -11.97 -11.03
CA ARG A 414 -15.82 -11.30 -10.76
C ARG A 414 -15.74 -10.03 -9.92
N ASN A 415 -14.59 -9.35 -9.89
CA ASN A 415 -14.51 -8.02 -9.28
C ASN A 415 -15.23 -7.00 -10.19
N GLU A 416 -16.25 -6.33 -9.67
CA GLU A 416 -17.16 -5.47 -10.42
C GLU A 416 -16.42 -4.31 -11.09
N GLU A 417 -15.51 -3.69 -10.34
CA GLU A 417 -14.67 -2.57 -10.77
C GLU A 417 -13.73 -2.96 -11.92
N ALA A 418 -13.22 -4.20 -11.88
CA ALA A 418 -12.39 -4.75 -12.95
C ALA A 418 -13.20 -5.13 -14.20
N VAL A 419 -14.44 -5.60 -14.04
CA VAL A 419 -15.36 -5.80 -15.16
C VAL A 419 -15.65 -4.47 -15.86
N PHE A 420 -15.85 -3.39 -15.11
CA PHE A 420 -16.00 -2.04 -15.64
C PHE A 420 -14.74 -1.61 -16.41
N ALA A 421 -13.57 -1.69 -15.77
CA ALA A 421 -12.32 -1.20 -16.35
C ALA A 421 -11.93 -1.97 -17.61
N ILE A 422 -12.10 -3.31 -17.65
CA ILE A 422 -11.74 -4.09 -18.83
C ILE A 422 -12.66 -3.87 -20.02
N LYS A 423 -13.97 -3.62 -19.79
CA LYS A 423 -14.90 -3.26 -20.87
C LYS A 423 -14.47 -1.97 -21.55
N ARG A 424 -14.13 -0.95 -20.75
CA ARG A 424 -13.61 0.32 -21.25
C ARG A 424 -12.29 0.13 -22.02
N ALA A 425 -11.40 -0.74 -21.54
CA ALA A 425 -10.15 -1.05 -22.25
C ALA A 425 -10.42 -1.72 -23.62
N MET A 426 -11.37 -2.66 -23.71
CA MET A 426 -11.77 -3.30 -24.98
C MET A 426 -12.44 -2.32 -25.96
N GLU A 427 -13.16 -1.33 -25.48
CA GLU A 427 -13.72 -0.26 -26.32
C GLU A 427 -12.63 0.65 -26.92
N GLN A 428 -11.57 0.91 -26.15
CA GLN A 428 -10.45 1.76 -26.57
C GLN A 428 -9.46 1.03 -27.49
N GLU A 429 -9.21 -0.26 -27.27
CA GLU A 429 -8.31 -1.10 -28.07
C GLU A 429 -9.07 -2.31 -28.65
N PRO A 430 -9.56 -2.23 -29.90
CA PRO A 430 -10.37 -3.30 -30.50
C PRO A 430 -9.64 -4.65 -30.67
N ASN A 431 -8.31 -4.68 -30.61
CA ASN A 431 -7.56 -5.94 -30.64
C ASN A 431 -7.48 -6.62 -29.25
N LEU A 432 -7.87 -5.92 -28.17
CA LEU A 432 -8.05 -6.52 -26.86
C LEU A 432 -9.41 -7.22 -26.83
N SER A 433 -9.39 -8.55 -26.74
CA SER A 433 -10.58 -9.36 -26.54
C SER A 433 -10.35 -10.29 -25.36
N VAL A 434 -11.12 -10.09 -24.29
CA VAL A 434 -11.03 -10.90 -23.07
C VAL A 434 -12.33 -11.65 -22.82
N THR A 435 -12.25 -12.75 -22.08
CA THR A 435 -13.44 -13.46 -21.60
C THR A 435 -14.03 -12.70 -20.40
N LEU A 436 -15.29 -12.27 -20.51
CA LEU A 436 -16.03 -11.69 -19.39
C LEU A 436 -16.70 -12.80 -18.56
N PRO A 437 -16.75 -12.68 -17.23
CA PRO A 437 -17.46 -13.66 -16.41
C PRO A 437 -18.98 -13.54 -16.60
N SER A 438 -19.67 -14.68 -16.51
CA SER A 438 -21.12 -14.72 -16.33
C SER A 438 -21.43 -14.92 -14.86
N MET A 439 -22.21 -14.02 -14.27
CA MET A 439 -22.64 -14.14 -12.88
C MET A 439 -23.75 -15.20 -12.76
N VAL A 440 -23.69 -16.00 -11.70
CA VAL A 440 -24.75 -16.93 -11.30
C VAL A 440 -25.43 -16.37 -10.05
N ASP A 441 -26.74 -16.52 -9.98
CA ASP A 441 -27.51 -16.15 -8.78
C ASP A 441 -27.19 -17.14 -7.65
N ASP A 442 -26.91 -16.62 -6.45
CA ASP A 442 -26.62 -17.43 -5.27
C ASP A 442 -27.79 -18.35 -4.93
N GLU A 443 -29.04 -17.94 -5.21
CA GLU A 443 -30.20 -18.81 -5.03
C GLU A 443 -30.19 -20.06 -5.93
N ILE A 444 -29.46 -20.04 -7.04
CA ILE A 444 -29.26 -21.22 -7.90
C ILE A 444 -28.21 -22.13 -7.28
N LEU A 445 -27.14 -21.56 -6.73
CA LEU A 445 -26.07 -22.32 -6.05
C LEU A 445 -26.59 -23.01 -4.79
N ASP A 446 -27.38 -22.32 -3.97
CA ASP A 446 -27.95 -22.86 -2.72
C ASP A 446 -28.94 -24.02 -2.93
N LYS A 447 -29.41 -24.22 -4.18
CA LYS A 447 -30.32 -25.30 -4.57
C LYS A 447 -29.58 -26.56 -5.06
N ILE A 448 -28.26 -26.52 -5.24
CA ILE A 448 -27.40 -27.64 -5.66
C ILE A 448 -26.76 -28.26 -4.42
#